data_AF-A0A8H5L545-F1
#
_entry.id   AF-A0A8H5L545-F1
#
_cell.length_a   1.000
_cell.length_b   1.000
_cell.length_c   1.000
_cell.angle_alpha   90.00
_cell.angle_beta   90.00
_cell.angle_gamma   90.00
#
_symmetry.space_group_name_H-M   'P 1'
#
loop_
_entity.id
_entity.type
_entity.pdbx_description
1 polymer ?
#
loop_
_entity_poly.entity_id
_entity_poly.type
_entity_poly.pdbx_seq_one_letter_code
_entity_poly.pdbx_strand_id
1 'polypeptide(L)'
;MTLGKSFINGAANSVERSLRSCILQDPSLSLIASEKVLYRRTDQIKDKVILVSGGGSGHEPAHAGYIGEGALDVVVAGEIFASPSASQILTGLQTVKSSKGYAHDCLESSVQLISGRSLMIVKNYTGDKLNFGLAAEKAKADGQKVEMVIVGDDVSVEGNTLVGQRGLAGTVFCHKIAGAKAAQGASLEQVATITRRAASQMATVAASLDRCSVPGRATQETLPHDQLEFGMGIHNEPGVKREEITSLEVTVEKALSMMFAPKAGMWQPGKGQRVALMVNNLGGLSVLEIGVVADEVVKQLAPRGIHIERSLVGTFITSLDGPGFSVTLLSLDDELTNLLDAPTTAPAWPRSIHGWATDAESVSKRETIVPVAKANSRETGVKVPTSLVKVLIESVARTTTRDEPKITGYDTLAGDGDCGETLLNGVTGTSPASLVKEFENDSAVSLDIGQVFRRTATTAERSMGGTSGAIYAIFLNAVANRLLELTTESPSLTVSEFIQQALQSGLDELCRYTPARIGHRTLMDALIPFVKNYSLDGSLRAALAEARKGAESTRQMVAALGRASYVGQDRFDEEGGIPDPGALGVVSILEGLCDGLDTRAN
;
A
#
# COMPACT_ATOMS: atom_id res chain seq x y z
N MET A 1 5.36 3.63 -14.49
CA MET A 1 4.39 4.75 -14.65
C MET A 1 5.01 5.99 -14.02
N THR A 2 5.33 7.02 -14.81
CA THR A 2 5.51 8.37 -14.27
C THR A 2 4.44 9.23 -14.90
N LEU A 3 3.37 9.50 -14.14
CA LEU A 3 2.49 10.59 -14.48
C LEU A 3 3.22 11.86 -14.05
N GLY A 4 3.92 12.52 -14.98
CA GLY A 4 4.43 13.90 -14.83
C GLY A 4 3.30 14.94 -14.68
N LYS A 5 2.19 14.54 -14.05
CA LYS A 5 0.95 15.28 -13.88
C LYS A 5 0.83 15.59 -12.41
N SER A 6 0.72 16.87 -12.11
CA SER A 6 0.52 17.33 -10.75
C SER A 6 -0.62 18.34 -10.72
N PHE A 7 -1.48 18.26 -9.71
CA PHE A 7 -2.54 19.25 -9.49
C PHE A 7 -2.01 20.64 -9.18
N ILE A 8 -0.72 20.77 -8.86
CA ILE A 8 -0.08 22.07 -8.60
C ILE A 8 0.67 22.62 -9.82
N ASN A 9 0.63 21.93 -10.97
CA ASN A 9 1.13 22.50 -12.22
C ASN A 9 0.31 23.76 -12.58
N GLY A 10 0.98 24.91 -12.66
CA GLY A 10 0.34 26.20 -12.92
C GLY A 10 -0.27 26.89 -11.69
N ALA A 11 -0.18 26.29 -10.50
CA ALA A 11 -0.57 26.96 -9.28
C ALA A 11 0.56 27.91 -8.81
N ALA A 12 0.25 29.20 -8.68
CA ALA A 12 1.17 30.14 -8.05
C ALA A 12 1.28 29.86 -6.53
N ASN A 13 2.49 30.06 -6.00
CA ASN A 13 2.80 29.98 -4.57
C ASN A 13 2.36 28.67 -3.89
N SER A 14 2.54 27.52 -4.56
CA SER A 14 2.08 26.22 -4.07
C SER A 14 2.60 25.87 -2.68
N VAL A 15 3.86 26.20 -2.36
CA VAL A 15 4.44 25.97 -1.03
C VAL A 15 3.71 26.80 0.04
N GLU A 16 3.50 28.09 -0.20
CA GLU A 16 2.77 28.98 0.72
C GLU A 16 1.33 28.51 0.93
N ARG A 17 0.65 28.08 -0.15
CA ARG A 17 -0.72 27.52 -0.07
C ARG A 17 -0.76 26.21 0.70
N SER A 18 0.25 25.35 0.56
CA SER A 18 0.40 24.13 1.36
C SER A 18 0.55 24.48 2.84
N LEU A 19 1.45 25.39 3.21
CA LEU A 19 1.60 25.84 4.60
C LEU A 19 0.35 26.52 5.17
N ARG A 20 -0.42 27.25 4.34
CA ARG A 20 -1.71 27.82 4.75
C ARG A 20 -2.70 26.74 5.21
N SER A 21 -2.62 25.53 4.65
CA SER A 21 -3.48 24.42 5.11
C SER A 21 -3.22 24.05 6.57
N CYS A 22 -1.98 24.18 7.05
CA CYS A 22 -1.63 23.90 8.44
C CYS A 22 -2.35 24.86 9.41
N ILE A 23 -2.37 26.16 9.10
CA ILE A 23 -3.07 27.15 9.94
C ILE A 23 -4.60 27.10 9.80
N LEU A 24 -5.13 26.49 8.71
CA LEU A 24 -6.56 26.19 8.60
C LEU A 24 -6.97 25.02 9.50
N GLN A 25 -6.06 24.09 9.76
CA GLN A 25 -6.31 22.89 10.56
C GLN A 25 -6.02 23.11 12.05
N ASP A 26 -4.99 23.90 12.38
CA ASP A 26 -4.56 24.13 13.76
C ASP A 26 -4.48 25.63 14.07
N PRO A 27 -5.42 26.15 14.90
CA PRO A 27 -5.42 27.56 15.26
C PRO A 27 -4.25 27.97 16.14
N SER A 28 -3.48 27.03 16.70
CA SER A 28 -2.27 27.31 17.48
C SER A 28 -1.07 27.73 16.62
N LEU A 29 -1.18 27.64 15.30
CA LEU A 29 -0.13 27.95 14.34
C LEU A 29 -0.29 29.34 13.72
N SER A 30 0.82 29.88 13.23
CA SER A 30 0.87 31.14 12.48
C SER A 30 1.87 31.03 11.33
N LEU A 31 1.64 31.81 10.27
CA LEU A 31 2.40 31.74 9.03
C LEU A 31 2.85 33.14 8.61
N ILE A 32 4.17 33.32 8.47
CA ILE A 32 4.73 34.47 7.74
C ILE A 32 4.78 34.05 6.28
N ALA A 33 3.70 34.32 5.55
CA ALA A 33 3.48 33.81 4.21
C ALA A 33 4.56 34.25 3.20
N SER A 34 5.01 35.50 3.29
CA SER A 34 6.07 36.05 2.42
C SER A 34 7.42 35.34 2.59
N GLU A 35 7.68 34.79 3.77
CA GLU A 35 8.96 34.12 4.10
C GLU A 35 8.81 32.59 4.19
N LYS A 36 7.60 32.05 4.02
CA LYS A 36 7.27 30.62 4.17
C LYS A 36 7.72 30.03 5.52
N VAL A 37 7.52 30.82 6.58
CA VAL A 37 7.83 30.43 7.96
C VAL A 37 6.53 30.08 8.70
N LEU A 38 6.37 28.81 9.04
CA LEU A 38 5.29 28.31 9.88
C LEU A 38 5.79 28.14 11.31
N TYR A 39 5.06 28.65 12.30
CA TYR A 39 5.49 28.60 13.69
C TYR A 39 4.33 28.44 14.67
N ARG A 40 4.59 27.91 15.86
CA ARG A 40 3.63 27.86 16.97
C ARG A 40 3.50 29.23 17.62
N ARG A 41 2.28 29.66 17.93
CA ARG A 41 2.04 30.92 18.65
C ARG A 41 2.65 30.85 20.05
N THR A 42 3.37 31.91 20.40
CA THR A 42 4.27 32.01 21.57
C THR A 42 3.54 32.25 22.89
N ASP A 43 2.28 32.68 22.87
CA ASP A 43 1.42 32.78 24.05
C ASP A 43 1.17 31.42 24.74
N GLN A 44 1.50 30.31 24.05
CA GLN A 44 1.36 28.94 24.55
C GLN A 44 2.69 28.21 24.81
N ILE A 45 3.85 28.85 24.61
CA ILE A 45 5.15 28.18 24.72
C ILE A 45 5.77 28.41 26.11
N LYS A 46 5.91 27.32 26.88
CA LYS A 46 6.65 27.29 28.15
C LYS A 46 8.13 27.66 27.93
N ASP A 47 8.81 28.20 28.94
CA ASP A 47 10.26 28.48 28.87
C ASP A 47 11.05 27.18 28.59
N LYS A 48 11.43 26.98 27.33
CA LYS A 48 12.17 25.81 26.84
C LYS A 48 13.08 26.17 25.67
N VAL A 49 13.90 25.21 25.24
CA VAL A 49 14.64 25.32 23.97
C VAL A 49 13.66 25.30 22.80
N ILE A 50 13.80 26.25 21.89
CA ILE A 50 12.98 26.30 20.68
C ILE A 50 13.61 25.46 19.58
N LEU A 51 12.79 24.63 18.93
CA LEU A 51 13.22 23.76 17.85
C LEU A 51 12.84 24.31 16.49
N VAL A 52 13.86 24.44 15.65
CA VAL A 52 13.73 24.94 14.28
C VAL A 52 14.20 23.85 13.32
N SER A 53 13.42 23.60 12.28
CA SER A 53 13.86 22.80 11.14
C SER A 53 13.32 23.37 9.83
N GLY A 54 13.64 22.73 8.71
CA GLY A 54 13.31 23.23 7.40
C GLY A 54 14.10 22.56 6.29
N GLY A 55 14.04 23.17 5.12
CA GLY A 55 14.66 22.69 3.88
C GLY A 55 13.77 22.93 2.68
N GLY A 56 14.14 22.35 1.54
CA GLY A 56 13.28 22.34 0.36
C GLY A 56 11.91 21.72 0.66
N SER A 57 10.88 22.20 -0.04
CA SER A 57 9.53 21.64 0.01
C SER A 57 9.43 20.40 -0.89
N GLY A 58 8.35 19.63 -0.77
CA GLY A 58 8.15 18.38 -1.52
C GLY A 58 8.49 17.11 -0.73
N HIS A 59 8.63 17.23 0.60
CA HIS A 59 8.86 16.12 1.51
C HIS A 59 7.75 15.96 2.55
N GLU A 60 6.60 16.59 2.31
CA GLU A 60 5.47 16.60 3.24
C GLU A 60 5.08 15.16 3.63
N PRO A 61 4.83 14.87 4.93
CA PRO A 61 4.57 15.84 5.99
C PRO A 61 5.82 16.55 6.56
N ALA A 62 7.04 16.16 6.19
CA ALA A 62 8.23 16.87 6.63
C ALA A 62 8.35 18.26 5.98
N HIS A 63 8.56 19.33 6.75
CA HIS A 63 8.66 19.38 8.23
C HIS A 63 7.42 19.92 8.92
N ALA A 64 6.51 20.55 8.17
CA ALA A 64 5.36 21.27 8.72
C ALA A 64 4.42 20.37 9.55
N GLY A 65 4.24 19.10 9.17
CA GLY A 65 3.44 18.13 9.94
C GLY A 65 4.04 17.74 11.29
N TYR A 66 5.29 18.12 11.56
CA TYR A 66 5.97 17.86 12.84
C TYR A 66 5.99 19.07 13.78
N ILE A 67 5.25 20.13 13.45
CA ILE A 67 5.07 21.27 14.34
C ILE A 67 4.05 20.92 15.44
N GLY A 68 4.42 21.10 16.71
CA GLY A 68 3.57 20.76 17.85
C GLY A 68 4.34 20.68 19.17
N GLU A 69 3.63 20.68 20.30
CA GLU A 69 4.23 20.41 21.60
C GLU A 69 4.90 19.03 21.59
N GLY A 70 6.10 18.91 22.16
CA GLY A 70 6.88 17.67 22.13
C GLY A 70 7.58 17.34 20.80
N ALA A 71 7.52 18.23 19.80
CA ALA A 71 8.21 18.13 18.51
C ALA A 71 8.76 19.52 18.07
N LEU A 72 8.60 19.94 16.81
CA LEU A 72 9.11 21.22 16.30
C LEU A 72 8.25 22.43 16.72
N ASP A 73 8.88 23.60 16.81
CA ASP A 73 8.19 24.86 17.08
C ASP A 73 8.16 25.80 15.88
N VAL A 74 9.19 25.75 15.02
CA VAL A 74 9.33 26.60 13.82
C VAL A 74 9.79 25.74 12.64
N VAL A 75 9.14 25.93 11.50
CA VAL A 75 9.47 25.32 10.22
C VAL A 75 9.69 26.40 9.17
N VAL A 76 10.82 26.33 8.48
CA VAL A 76 11.17 27.26 7.40
C VAL A 76 11.23 26.49 6.09
N ALA A 77 10.28 26.77 5.18
CA ALA A 77 10.16 26.04 3.92
C ALA A 77 10.78 26.81 2.75
N GLY A 78 11.67 26.14 2.03
CA GLY A 78 12.22 26.63 0.76
C GLY A 78 11.28 26.38 -0.42
N GLU A 79 11.77 26.57 -1.64
CA GLU A 79 11.04 26.11 -2.84
C GLU A 79 11.11 24.58 -2.96
N ILE A 80 10.37 23.99 -3.90
CA ILE A 80 10.41 22.53 -4.14
C ILE A 80 11.85 22.10 -4.44
N PHE A 81 12.39 21.23 -3.57
CA PHE A 81 13.77 20.71 -3.59
C PHE A 81 14.86 21.78 -3.58
N ALA A 82 14.59 22.96 -3.01
CA ALA A 82 15.60 24.00 -2.83
C ALA A 82 15.54 24.57 -1.42
N SER A 83 16.70 24.60 -0.75
CA SER A 83 16.85 25.11 0.61
C SER A 83 16.25 26.52 0.80
N PRO A 84 15.62 26.83 1.95
CA PRO A 84 15.26 28.21 2.27
C PRO A 84 16.51 29.07 2.38
N SER A 85 16.36 30.36 2.08
CA SER A 85 17.44 31.33 2.21
C SER A 85 17.78 31.60 3.69
N ALA A 86 19.02 32.01 3.95
CA ALA A 86 19.44 32.43 5.28
C ALA A 86 18.58 33.57 5.88
N SER A 87 17.99 34.45 5.07
CA SER A 87 17.07 35.50 5.55
C SER A 87 15.77 34.90 6.06
N GLN A 88 15.15 33.97 5.32
CA GLN A 88 13.93 33.27 5.77
C GLN A 88 14.17 32.51 7.08
N ILE A 89 15.32 31.84 7.21
CA ILE A 89 15.69 31.11 8.42
C ILE A 89 15.91 32.07 9.60
N LEU A 90 16.58 33.21 9.36
CA LEU A 90 16.74 34.24 10.37
C LEU A 90 15.39 34.81 10.82
N THR A 91 14.45 35.04 9.91
CA THR A 91 13.08 35.43 10.25
C THR A 91 12.43 34.39 11.17
N GLY A 92 12.58 33.10 10.88
CA GLY A 92 12.12 32.01 11.74
C GLY A 92 12.77 32.00 13.13
N LEU A 93 14.07 32.29 13.24
CA LEU A 93 14.72 32.45 14.54
C LEU A 93 14.22 33.70 15.30
N GLN A 94 13.83 34.76 14.58
CA GLN A 94 13.33 36.00 15.18
C GLN A 94 11.86 35.91 15.64
N THR A 95 11.06 34.98 15.12
CA THR A 95 9.70 34.73 15.66
C THR A 95 9.74 34.28 17.13
N VAL A 96 10.86 33.70 17.55
CA VAL A 96 11.13 33.30 18.95
C VAL A 96 11.39 34.51 19.86
N LYS A 97 12.00 35.57 19.32
CA LYS A 97 12.41 36.75 20.09
C LYS A 97 11.24 37.68 20.43
N SER A 98 10.15 37.64 19.66
CA SER A 98 9.06 38.62 19.72
C SER A 98 7.81 38.02 20.39
N SER A 99 7.64 38.23 21.70
CA SER A 99 6.41 37.89 22.45
C SER A 99 5.35 39.00 22.46
N LYS A 100 5.54 40.05 21.67
CA LYS A 100 4.45 40.93 21.19
C LYS A 100 4.40 40.77 19.68
N GLY A 101 3.23 40.48 19.13
CA GLY A 101 3.05 40.17 17.71
C GLY A 101 3.75 41.18 16.80
N TYR A 102 4.04 40.78 15.57
CA TYR A 102 4.42 41.67 14.47
C TYR A 102 3.25 42.63 14.17
N ALA A 103 2.96 43.55 15.08
CA ALA A 103 2.19 44.75 14.85
C ALA A 103 3.18 45.82 14.43
N HIS A 104 2.87 46.46 13.32
CA HIS A 104 3.75 47.34 12.54
C HIS A 104 4.15 48.65 13.25
N ASP A 105 3.84 48.80 14.53
CA ASP A 105 4.19 49.94 15.37
C ASP A 105 4.27 49.45 16.83
N CYS A 106 5.44 49.59 17.45
CA CYS A 106 5.65 49.86 18.89
C CYS A 106 7.13 49.59 19.23
N LEU A 107 7.94 50.64 19.07
CA LEU A 107 9.11 50.84 19.90
C LEU A 107 8.65 50.97 21.36
N GLU A 108 9.43 50.38 22.27
CA GLU A 108 9.31 50.48 23.72
C GLU A 108 8.09 49.80 24.38
N SER A 109 8.28 48.55 24.83
CA SER A 109 7.91 48.12 26.20
C SER A 109 8.15 46.62 26.40
N SER A 110 9.16 46.32 27.22
CA SER A 110 9.33 45.10 28.02
C SER A 110 8.92 43.79 27.33
N VAL A 111 9.71 43.36 26.34
CA VAL A 111 9.57 42.02 25.74
C VAL A 111 10.16 41.02 26.73
N GLN A 112 9.30 40.24 27.37
CA GLN A 112 9.73 39.09 28.16
C GLN A 112 10.14 38.01 27.17
N LEU A 113 11.46 37.83 27.03
CA LEU A 113 12.07 36.84 26.14
C LEU A 113 11.59 35.45 26.56
N ILE A 114 10.86 34.77 25.67
CA ILE A 114 10.84 33.31 25.69
C ILE A 114 12.25 32.92 25.27
N SER A 115 13.01 32.31 26.20
CA SER A 115 14.30 31.65 26.00
C SER A 115 14.96 31.92 24.64
N GLY A 116 15.94 32.85 24.59
CA GLY A 116 16.75 33.09 23.39
C GLY A 116 17.68 31.91 23.03
N ARG A 117 17.24 30.66 23.21
CA ARG A 117 17.96 29.41 23.00
C ARG A 117 17.24 28.57 21.95
N SER A 118 17.87 28.36 20.80
CA SER A 118 17.31 27.63 19.67
C SER A 118 18.22 26.50 19.23
N LEU A 119 17.63 25.33 18.94
CA LEU A 119 18.31 24.23 18.28
C LEU A 119 17.77 24.09 16.86
N MET A 120 18.66 24.19 15.87
CA MET A 120 18.35 23.91 14.48
C MET A 120 18.68 22.45 14.14
N ILE A 121 17.70 21.70 13.66
CA ILE A 121 17.86 20.32 13.19
C ILE A 121 17.84 20.34 11.66
N VAL A 122 18.98 20.04 11.04
CA VAL A 122 19.24 20.32 9.63
C VAL A 122 19.63 19.02 8.90
N LYS A 123 18.94 18.71 7.80
CA LYS A 123 19.30 17.57 6.94
C LYS A 123 20.66 17.84 6.29
N ASN A 124 21.51 16.82 6.13
CA ASN A 124 22.85 17.00 5.57
C ASN A 124 22.86 17.17 4.04
N TYR A 125 22.37 18.33 3.57
CA TYR A 125 22.52 18.81 2.20
C TYR A 125 23.32 20.12 2.21
N THR A 126 24.17 20.33 1.21
CA THR A 126 25.07 21.49 1.17
C THR A 126 24.32 22.82 1.24
N GLY A 127 23.22 22.96 0.48
CA GLY A 127 22.38 24.16 0.50
C GLY A 127 21.78 24.43 1.89
N ASP A 128 21.29 23.38 2.56
CA ASP A 128 20.74 23.47 3.91
C ASP A 128 21.82 23.87 4.93
N LYS A 129 22.97 23.17 4.93
CA LYS A 129 24.09 23.49 5.85
C LYS A 129 24.54 24.94 5.74
N LEU A 130 24.72 25.45 4.52
CA LEU A 130 25.21 26.81 4.30
C LEU A 130 24.18 27.87 4.71
N ASN A 131 22.90 27.72 4.32
CA ASN A 131 21.87 28.70 4.65
C ASN A 131 21.55 28.71 6.15
N PHE A 132 21.38 27.54 6.78
CA PHE A 132 21.15 27.45 8.23
C PHE A 132 22.37 27.92 9.02
N GLY A 133 23.58 27.58 8.59
CA GLY A 133 24.82 28.06 9.22
C GLY A 133 24.94 29.58 9.18
N LEU A 134 24.71 30.20 8.02
CA LEU A 134 24.73 31.66 7.88
C LEU A 134 23.65 32.34 8.74
N ALA A 135 22.45 31.77 8.82
CA ALA A 135 21.40 32.27 9.71
C ALA A 135 21.78 32.14 11.19
N ALA A 136 22.45 31.04 11.57
CA ALA A 136 22.97 30.81 12.92
C ALA A 136 23.93 31.94 13.34
N GLU A 137 24.92 32.24 12.49
CA GLU A 137 25.92 33.26 12.78
C GLU A 137 25.32 34.67 12.87
N LYS A 138 24.35 34.99 12.00
CA LYS A 138 23.58 36.24 12.11
C LYS A 138 22.79 36.32 13.42
N ALA A 139 22.09 35.25 13.80
CA ALA A 139 21.32 35.22 15.05
C ALA A 139 22.22 35.31 16.29
N LYS A 140 23.40 34.70 16.27
CA LYS A 140 24.41 34.82 17.33
C LYS A 140 24.95 36.24 17.45
N ALA A 141 25.21 36.91 16.33
CA ALA A 141 25.59 38.31 16.31
C ALA A 141 24.51 39.22 16.94
N ASP A 142 23.23 38.85 16.81
CA ASP A 142 22.08 39.51 17.44
C ASP A 142 21.83 39.08 18.92
N GLY A 143 22.76 38.32 19.51
CA GLY A 143 22.74 37.89 20.91
C GLY A 143 21.93 36.62 21.21
N GLN A 144 21.46 35.89 20.19
CA GLN A 144 20.76 34.61 20.40
C GLN A 144 21.74 33.46 20.65
N LYS A 145 21.36 32.49 21.49
CA LYS A 145 22.09 31.23 21.66
C LYS A 145 21.53 30.20 20.68
N VAL A 146 22.27 29.91 19.63
CA VAL A 146 21.83 28.97 18.58
C VAL A 146 22.84 27.84 18.43
N GLU A 147 22.34 26.60 18.56
CA GLU A 147 23.07 25.38 18.24
C GLU A 147 22.49 24.74 16.98
N MET A 148 23.31 23.98 16.26
CA MET A 148 22.91 23.27 15.05
C MET A 148 23.31 21.80 15.15
N VAL A 149 22.40 20.91 14.78
CA VAL A 149 22.64 19.48 14.65
C VAL A 149 22.33 19.07 13.21
N ILE A 150 23.35 18.46 12.58
CA ILE A 150 23.25 17.94 11.23
C ILE A 150 22.82 16.47 11.31
N VAL A 151 21.81 16.09 10.54
CA VAL A 151 21.34 14.71 10.42
C VAL A 151 21.79 14.14 9.08
N GLY A 152 22.60 13.11 9.13
CA GLY A 152 23.03 12.32 7.98
C GLY A 152 22.89 10.84 8.33
N ASP A 153 21.74 10.27 8.01
CA ASP A 153 21.33 8.90 8.34
C ASP A 153 21.40 7.96 7.14
N ASP A 154 21.60 8.48 5.92
CA ASP A 154 21.72 7.67 4.72
C ASP A 154 23.04 6.90 4.67
N VAL A 155 22.96 5.59 4.90
CA VAL A 155 24.12 4.69 4.84
C VAL A 155 24.26 4.01 3.47
N SER A 156 23.40 4.32 2.50
CA SER A 156 23.50 3.74 1.15
C SER A 156 24.73 4.28 0.41
N VAL A 157 24.96 5.59 0.47
CA VAL A 157 26.12 6.28 -0.10
C VAL A 157 27.25 6.37 0.91
N GLU A 158 28.47 6.08 0.50
CA GLU A 158 29.64 6.30 1.38
C GLU A 158 29.99 7.78 1.55
N GLY A 159 29.33 8.68 0.80
CA GLY A 159 29.69 10.08 0.68
C GLY A 159 31.12 10.24 0.14
N ASN A 160 31.52 11.44 -0.25
CA ASN A 160 32.94 11.77 -0.13
C ASN A 160 33.17 12.27 1.30
N THR A 161 34.39 12.14 1.80
CA THR A 161 34.77 12.57 3.16
C THR A 161 34.47 14.04 3.46
N LEU A 162 34.24 14.87 2.42
CA LEU A 162 33.98 16.29 2.50
C LEU A 162 32.49 16.63 2.71
N VAL A 163 31.57 15.83 2.18
CA VAL A 163 30.12 16.12 2.17
C VAL A 163 29.36 15.29 3.21
N GLY A 164 29.78 14.04 3.44
CA GLY A 164 29.14 13.11 4.37
C GLY A 164 27.86 12.45 3.85
N GLN A 165 27.12 11.79 4.75
CA GLN A 165 25.87 11.05 4.47
C GLN A 165 24.68 11.99 4.28
N ARG A 166 23.77 11.71 3.35
CA ARG A 166 22.53 12.51 3.17
C ARG A 166 21.61 12.37 4.38
N GLY A 167 20.81 13.41 4.65
CA GLY A 167 19.73 13.35 5.64
C GLY A 167 18.41 12.91 4.99
N LEU A 168 17.81 11.82 5.47
CA LEU A 168 16.58 11.21 4.99
C LEU A 168 15.57 11.06 6.14
N ALA A 169 14.76 9.99 6.12
CA ALA A 169 13.63 9.73 6.99
C ALA A 169 13.97 9.77 8.50
N GLY A 170 15.20 9.39 8.90
CA GLY A 170 15.65 9.39 10.29
C GLY A 170 15.62 10.77 10.96
N THR A 171 15.63 11.85 10.17
CA THR A 171 15.45 13.22 10.65
C THR A 171 14.20 13.39 11.53
N VAL A 172 13.13 12.66 11.25
CA VAL A 172 11.88 12.73 12.03
C VAL A 172 12.07 12.21 13.46
N PHE A 173 12.92 11.20 13.67
CA PHE A 173 13.27 10.76 15.02
C PHE A 173 13.99 11.86 15.80
N CYS A 174 14.90 12.60 15.16
CA CYS A 174 15.58 13.73 15.78
C CYS A 174 14.59 14.82 16.21
N HIS A 175 13.60 15.15 15.37
CA HIS A 175 12.54 16.12 15.72
C HIS A 175 11.80 15.71 16.99
N LYS A 176 11.40 14.43 17.08
CA LYS A 176 10.65 13.90 18.23
C LYS A 176 11.49 13.87 19.50
N ILE A 177 12.72 13.37 19.41
CA ILE A 177 13.64 13.22 20.55
C ILE A 177 14.02 14.58 21.11
N ALA A 178 14.40 15.52 20.24
CA ALA A 178 14.71 16.89 20.62
C ALA A 178 13.50 17.56 21.25
N GLY A 179 12.31 17.42 20.64
CA GLY A 179 11.08 18.06 21.09
C GLY A 179 10.65 17.59 22.46
N ALA A 180 10.69 16.27 22.69
CA ALA A 180 10.41 15.67 23.99
C ALA A 180 11.42 16.13 25.05
N LYS A 181 12.72 16.16 24.73
CA LYS A 181 13.75 16.60 25.68
C LYS A 181 13.62 18.08 26.01
N ALA A 182 13.32 18.93 25.03
CA ALA A 182 13.06 20.34 25.24
C ALA A 182 11.80 20.56 26.09
N ALA A 183 10.75 19.78 25.88
CA ALA A 183 9.51 19.85 26.68
C ALA A 183 9.72 19.50 28.17
N GLN A 184 10.78 18.75 28.51
CA GLN A 184 11.20 18.50 29.90
C GLN A 184 11.95 19.67 30.55
N GLY A 185 12.16 20.78 29.83
CA GLY A 185 12.88 21.96 30.33
C GLY A 185 14.42 21.83 30.27
N ALA A 186 14.95 20.87 29.51
CA ALA A 186 16.38 20.65 29.37
C ALA A 186 17.12 21.86 28.76
N SER A 187 18.43 21.97 29.04
CA SER A 187 19.28 23.02 28.47
C SER A 187 19.52 22.83 26.96
N LEU A 188 19.97 23.88 26.28
CA LEU A 188 20.27 23.82 24.83
C LEU A 188 21.34 22.75 24.54
N GLU A 189 22.35 22.67 25.40
CA GLU A 189 23.44 21.71 25.31
C GLU A 189 22.95 20.28 25.50
N GLN A 190 22.05 20.05 26.46
CA GLN A 190 21.45 18.74 26.71
C GLN A 190 20.57 18.28 25.55
N VAL A 191 19.73 19.18 25.01
CA VAL A 191 18.89 18.87 23.84
C VAL A 191 19.76 18.61 22.61
N ALA A 192 20.79 19.42 22.36
CA ALA A 192 21.72 19.21 21.25
C ALA A 192 22.48 17.88 21.39
N THR A 193 22.92 17.54 22.60
CA THR A 193 23.66 16.29 22.87
C THR A 193 22.82 15.05 22.59
N ILE A 194 21.59 14.98 23.10
CA ILE A 194 20.72 13.83 22.86
C ILE A 194 20.33 13.71 21.39
N THR A 195 20.15 14.85 20.70
CA THR A 195 19.81 14.88 19.27
C THR A 195 20.98 14.40 18.41
N ARG A 196 22.22 14.82 18.73
CA ARG A 196 23.43 14.29 18.07
C ARG A 196 23.60 12.80 18.31
N ARG A 197 23.35 12.32 19.53
CA ARG A 197 23.40 10.89 19.87
C ARG A 197 22.44 10.09 18.99
N ALA A 198 21.19 10.53 18.87
CA ALA A 198 20.22 9.90 17.99
C ALA A 198 20.70 9.92 16.52
N ALA A 199 21.10 11.08 16.00
CA ALA A 199 21.58 11.24 14.63
C ALA A 199 22.80 10.36 14.30
N SER A 200 23.67 10.07 15.28
CA SER A 200 24.84 9.22 15.09
C SER A 200 24.59 7.72 15.28
N GLN A 201 23.37 7.32 15.66
CA GLN A 201 23.02 5.93 15.98
C GLN A 201 21.83 5.45 15.14
N MET A 202 21.73 5.94 13.91
CA MET A 202 20.69 5.56 12.97
C MET A 202 21.28 5.24 11.60
N ALA A 203 20.55 4.43 10.85
CA ALA A 203 20.89 4.07 9.49
C ALA A 203 19.62 3.96 8.64
N THR A 204 19.65 4.56 7.45
CA THR A 204 18.57 4.60 6.47
C THR A 204 19.05 4.13 5.11
N VAL A 205 18.26 3.28 4.46
CA VAL A 205 18.46 2.87 3.06
C VAL A 205 17.13 2.98 2.32
N ALA A 206 17.17 3.54 1.11
CA ALA A 206 16.01 3.66 0.23
C ALA A 206 16.10 2.70 -0.97
N ALA A 207 14.95 2.32 -1.51
CA ALA A 207 14.81 1.66 -2.80
C ALA A 207 13.66 2.33 -3.56
N SER A 208 13.86 2.58 -4.85
CA SER A 208 12.91 3.35 -5.68
C SER A 208 12.74 2.70 -7.05
N LEU A 209 11.49 2.58 -7.49
CA LEU A 209 11.13 2.04 -8.80
C LEU A 209 11.34 3.06 -9.92
N ASP A 210 11.28 4.34 -9.60
CA ASP A 210 11.51 5.44 -10.54
C ASP A 210 11.83 6.73 -9.79
N ARG A 211 12.11 7.80 -10.54
CA ARG A 211 12.23 9.17 -10.03
C ARG A 211 10.86 9.78 -9.76
N CYS A 212 10.79 10.75 -8.85
CA CYS A 212 9.59 11.54 -8.65
C CYS A 212 9.43 12.63 -9.73
N SER A 213 8.20 13.01 -10.00
CA SER A 213 7.81 14.10 -10.87
C SER A 213 7.94 15.42 -10.13
N VAL A 214 8.82 16.32 -10.60
CA VAL A 214 8.97 17.66 -10.01
C VAL A 214 8.11 18.68 -10.77
N PRO A 215 7.09 19.29 -10.12
CA PRO A 215 6.19 20.25 -10.78
C PRO A 215 6.94 21.41 -11.42
N GLY A 216 6.58 21.73 -12.67
CA GLY A 216 7.19 22.79 -13.46
C GLY A 216 8.61 22.50 -13.99
N ARG A 217 9.16 21.29 -13.77
CA ARG A 217 10.41 20.85 -14.42
C ARG A 217 10.11 19.92 -15.59
N ALA A 218 11.02 19.86 -16.55
CA ALA A 218 10.96 18.88 -17.63
C ALA A 218 10.99 17.46 -17.06
N THR A 219 10.46 16.51 -17.84
CA THR A 219 10.43 15.08 -17.50
C THR A 219 11.83 14.61 -17.13
N GLN A 220 11.95 13.98 -15.96
CA GLN A 220 13.20 13.37 -15.52
C GLN A 220 13.46 12.09 -16.34
N GLU A 221 14.72 11.69 -16.45
CA GLU A 221 15.06 10.38 -17.00
C GLU A 221 14.44 9.30 -16.11
N THR A 222 13.56 8.49 -16.69
CA THR A 222 12.91 7.36 -16.01
C THR A 222 13.82 6.15 -15.98
N LEU A 223 13.65 5.31 -14.97
CA LEU A 223 14.27 3.99 -14.97
C LEU A 223 13.59 3.07 -16.02
N PRO A 224 14.30 2.08 -16.57
CA PRO A 224 13.68 1.00 -17.31
C PRO A 224 12.58 0.30 -16.49
N HIS A 225 11.51 -0.17 -17.13
CA HIS A 225 10.33 -0.75 -16.45
C HIS A 225 10.67 -1.94 -15.54
N ASP A 226 11.71 -2.68 -15.90
CA ASP A 226 12.20 -3.85 -15.20
C ASP A 226 13.30 -3.52 -14.19
N GLN A 227 13.58 -2.25 -13.89
CA GLN A 227 14.67 -1.85 -12.99
C GLN A 227 14.21 -1.02 -11.79
N LEU A 228 14.97 -1.12 -10.71
CA LEU A 228 14.89 -0.26 -9.53
C LEU A 228 16.28 0.32 -9.19
N GLU A 229 16.30 1.37 -8.37
CA GLU A 229 17.53 2.01 -7.89
C GLU A 229 17.59 2.02 -6.35
N PHE A 230 18.67 1.48 -5.80
CA PHE A 230 18.97 1.51 -4.37
C PHE A 230 19.73 2.79 -4.00
N GLY A 231 19.35 3.36 -2.87
CA GLY A 231 19.98 4.55 -2.32
C GLY A 231 19.64 5.83 -3.08
N MET A 232 18.53 5.91 -3.81
CA MET A 232 18.09 7.18 -4.40
C MET A 232 17.83 8.20 -3.28
N GLY A 233 18.25 9.44 -3.49
CA GLY A 233 18.00 10.55 -2.55
C GLY A 233 16.57 11.08 -2.64
N ILE A 234 16.15 11.88 -1.65
CA ILE A 234 14.79 12.46 -1.61
C ILE A 234 14.59 13.62 -2.61
N HIS A 235 15.60 14.03 -3.36
CA HIS A 235 15.49 15.07 -4.41
C HIS A 235 15.87 14.54 -5.80
N ASN A 236 15.65 13.24 -6.06
CA ASN A 236 16.07 12.54 -7.29
C ASN A 236 17.59 12.42 -7.46
N GLU A 237 18.39 12.60 -6.40
CA GLU A 237 19.83 12.35 -6.50
C GLU A 237 20.08 10.87 -6.84
N PRO A 238 21.04 10.57 -7.74
CA PRO A 238 21.36 9.20 -8.11
C PRO A 238 21.61 8.30 -6.89
N GLY A 239 21.23 7.04 -7.05
CA GLY A 239 21.51 6.01 -6.08
C GLY A 239 22.92 5.43 -6.24
N VAL A 240 23.16 4.35 -5.52
CA VAL A 240 24.43 3.61 -5.58
C VAL A 240 24.39 2.42 -6.52
N LYS A 241 23.19 1.92 -6.83
CA LYS A 241 23.03 0.71 -7.63
C LYS A 241 21.69 0.66 -8.33
N ARG A 242 21.70 0.44 -9.65
CA ARG A 242 20.52 0.07 -10.45
C ARG A 242 20.55 -1.42 -10.74
N GLU A 243 19.41 -2.09 -10.60
CA GLU A 243 19.29 -3.53 -10.83
C GLU A 243 17.90 -3.89 -11.34
N GLU A 244 17.77 -5.09 -11.92
CA GLU A 244 16.48 -5.65 -12.29
C GLU A 244 15.59 -5.90 -11.07
N ILE A 245 14.29 -5.63 -11.22
CA ILE A 245 13.25 -5.93 -10.24
C ILE A 245 13.05 -7.44 -10.22
N THR A 246 13.32 -8.06 -9.07
CA THR A 246 13.06 -9.49 -8.85
C THR A 246 11.85 -9.68 -7.94
N SER A 247 12.05 -10.10 -6.70
CA SER A 247 11.00 -10.21 -5.69
C SER A 247 11.18 -9.15 -4.60
N LEU A 248 10.12 -8.89 -3.84
CA LEU A 248 10.18 -7.97 -2.70
C LEU A 248 11.20 -8.47 -1.66
N GLU A 249 11.22 -9.78 -1.39
CA GLU A 249 12.14 -10.41 -0.44
C GLU A 249 13.60 -10.09 -0.79
N VAL A 250 13.98 -10.25 -2.07
CA VAL A 250 15.34 -9.94 -2.54
C VAL A 250 15.62 -8.44 -2.46
N THR A 251 14.63 -7.60 -2.77
CA THR A 251 14.79 -6.13 -2.70
C THR A 251 15.03 -5.67 -1.26
N VAL A 252 14.23 -6.17 -0.31
CA VAL A 252 14.39 -5.89 1.13
C VAL A 252 15.70 -6.46 1.65
N GLU A 253 16.07 -7.68 1.25
CA GLU A 253 17.33 -8.31 1.64
C GLU A 253 18.53 -7.45 1.23
N LYS A 254 18.54 -6.94 0.00
CA LYS A 254 19.61 -6.08 -0.51
C LYS A 254 19.65 -4.74 0.23
N ALA A 255 18.51 -4.10 0.45
CA ALA A 255 18.43 -2.84 1.22
C ALA A 255 18.95 -3.02 2.65
N LEU A 256 18.54 -4.09 3.34
CA LEU A 256 19.06 -4.42 4.66
C LEU A 256 20.55 -4.78 4.60
N SER A 257 21.02 -5.54 3.60
CA SER A 257 22.44 -5.88 3.47
C SER A 257 23.32 -4.63 3.35
N MET A 258 22.86 -3.60 2.63
CA MET A 258 23.56 -2.30 2.58
C MET A 258 23.64 -1.61 3.94
N MET A 259 22.59 -1.75 4.78
CA MET A 259 22.54 -1.17 6.12
C MET A 259 23.45 -1.89 7.12
N PHE A 260 23.60 -3.21 7.00
CA PHE A 260 24.42 -4.02 7.90
C PHE A 260 25.89 -4.15 7.43
N ALA A 261 26.18 -3.76 6.18
CA ALA A 261 27.55 -3.76 5.66
C ALA A 261 28.45 -2.85 6.52
N PRO A 262 29.61 -3.34 7.02
CA PRO A 262 30.53 -2.52 7.77
C PRO A 262 31.05 -1.33 6.95
N LYS A 263 30.82 -0.11 7.43
CA LYS A 263 31.28 1.13 6.80
C LYS A 263 31.91 2.05 7.85
N ALA A 264 33.14 2.49 7.59
CA ALA A 264 33.87 3.34 8.53
C ALA A 264 33.11 4.66 8.76
N GLY A 265 32.95 5.06 10.01
CA GLY A 265 32.27 6.31 10.38
C GLY A 265 30.74 6.30 10.21
N MET A 266 30.14 5.14 9.95
CA MET A 266 28.69 4.97 9.92
C MET A 266 28.27 4.03 11.04
N TRP A 267 27.06 4.22 11.58
CA TRP A 267 26.50 3.28 12.54
C TRP A 267 25.97 2.04 11.81
N GLN A 268 26.22 0.86 12.37
CA GLN A 268 25.63 -0.39 11.91
C GLN A 268 24.82 -1.03 13.04
N PRO A 269 23.66 -1.65 12.75
CA PRO A 269 22.92 -2.43 13.73
C PRO A 269 23.71 -3.67 14.18
N GLY A 270 23.79 -3.90 15.49
CA GLY A 270 24.41 -5.08 16.09
C GLY A 270 23.40 -6.15 16.51
N LYS A 271 23.86 -7.39 16.71
CA LYS A 271 23.02 -8.47 17.25
C LYS A 271 22.56 -8.14 18.68
N GLY A 272 21.28 -8.35 18.97
CA GLY A 272 20.64 -8.01 20.24
C GLY A 272 20.30 -6.52 20.40
N GLN A 273 20.56 -5.71 19.39
CA GLN A 273 20.29 -4.27 19.44
C GLN A 273 18.78 -4.01 19.52
N ARG A 274 18.40 -3.24 20.54
CA ARG A 274 17.07 -2.62 20.63
C ARG A 274 16.98 -1.48 19.63
N VAL A 275 15.94 -1.45 18.80
CA VAL A 275 15.75 -0.43 17.78
C VAL A 275 14.32 0.09 17.67
N ALA A 276 14.20 1.33 17.19
CA ALA A 276 12.99 1.82 16.53
C ALA A 276 13.15 1.60 15.02
N LEU A 277 12.18 0.92 14.42
CA LEU A 277 12.04 0.74 12.98
C LEU A 277 11.13 1.84 12.41
N MET A 278 11.50 2.40 11.27
CA MET A 278 10.61 3.18 10.42
C MET A 278 10.65 2.62 8.99
N VAL A 279 9.49 2.23 8.47
CA VAL A 279 9.25 1.90 7.06
C VAL A 279 8.48 3.07 6.46
N ASN A 280 9.19 3.87 5.68
CA ASN A 280 8.73 5.15 5.16
C ASN A 280 8.40 5.05 3.67
N ASN A 281 7.21 5.51 3.29
CA ASN A 281 6.78 5.70 1.91
C ASN A 281 7.33 7.01 1.36
N LEU A 282 7.99 6.97 0.20
CA LEU A 282 8.50 8.15 -0.49
C LEU A 282 7.40 8.95 -1.21
N GLY A 283 6.16 8.46 -1.18
CA GLY A 283 4.95 9.20 -1.56
C GLY A 283 4.14 8.53 -2.67
N GLY A 284 4.78 7.70 -3.50
CA GLY A 284 4.15 7.06 -4.66
C GLY A 284 3.63 5.64 -4.44
N LEU A 285 3.90 5.00 -3.29
CA LEU A 285 3.40 3.64 -3.01
C LEU A 285 2.01 3.67 -2.38
N SER A 286 1.20 2.64 -2.65
CA SER A 286 -0.07 2.42 -1.98
C SER A 286 0.10 2.03 -0.51
N VAL A 287 -0.96 2.22 0.29
CA VAL A 287 -0.98 1.79 1.70
C VAL A 287 -0.90 0.26 1.81
N LEU A 288 -1.36 -0.47 0.80
CA LEU A 288 -1.20 -1.92 0.73
C LEU A 288 0.28 -2.28 0.59
N GLU A 289 0.97 -1.70 -0.40
CA GLU A 289 2.39 -1.98 -0.66
C GLU A 289 3.26 -1.67 0.56
N ILE A 290 3.06 -0.52 1.23
CA ILE A 290 3.88 -0.19 2.40
C ILE A 290 3.65 -1.17 3.56
N GLY A 291 2.45 -1.73 3.69
CA GLY A 291 2.14 -2.79 4.66
C GLY A 291 2.88 -4.08 4.35
N VAL A 292 2.89 -4.51 3.08
CA VAL A 292 3.62 -5.70 2.63
C VAL A 292 5.14 -5.53 2.77
N VAL A 293 5.68 -4.35 2.43
CA VAL A 293 7.09 -4.01 2.65
C VAL A 293 7.45 -4.11 4.14
N ALA A 294 6.60 -3.58 5.02
CA ALA A 294 6.86 -3.62 6.46
C ALA A 294 6.86 -5.04 7.03
N ASP A 295 5.91 -5.88 6.60
CA ASP A 295 5.86 -7.29 6.98
C ASP A 295 7.17 -8.01 6.61
N GLU A 296 7.63 -7.85 5.36
CA GLU A 296 8.86 -8.48 4.88
C GLU A 296 10.11 -7.93 5.60
N VAL A 297 10.18 -6.63 5.87
CA VAL A 297 11.28 -6.03 6.65
C VAL A 297 11.35 -6.61 8.07
N VAL A 298 10.23 -6.71 8.78
CA VAL A 298 10.17 -7.27 10.14
C VAL A 298 10.59 -8.74 10.14
N LYS A 299 10.06 -9.53 9.20
CA LYS A 299 10.41 -10.94 9.01
C LYS A 299 11.90 -11.15 8.77
N GLN A 300 12.54 -10.27 8.00
CA GLN A 300 13.98 -10.35 7.73
C GLN A 300 14.87 -9.82 8.86
N LEU A 301 14.40 -8.87 9.67
CA LEU A 301 15.17 -8.37 10.82
C LEU A 301 15.24 -9.37 11.98
N ALA A 302 14.20 -10.19 12.17
CA ALA A 302 14.15 -11.21 13.22
C ALA A 302 15.35 -12.20 13.22
N PRO A 303 15.69 -12.90 12.12
CA PRO A 303 16.85 -13.81 12.09
C PRO A 303 18.19 -13.08 12.19
N ARG A 304 18.24 -11.77 11.95
CA ARG A 304 19.43 -10.92 12.15
C ARG A 304 19.64 -10.54 13.63
N GLY A 305 18.73 -10.96 14.51
CA GLY A 305 18.82 -10.76 15.96
C GLY A 305 18.56 -9.32 16.38
N ILE A 306 17.82 -8.54 15.59
CA ILE A 306 17.41 -7.18 15.93
C ILE A 306 16.11 -7.22 16.74
N HIS A 307 16.09 -6.51 17.87
CA HIS A 307 14.91 -6.40 18.73
C HIS A 307 14.17 -5.09 18.44
N ILE A 308 13.08 -5.18 17.68
CA ILE A 308 12.27 -4.02 17.29
C ILE A 308 11.35 -3.67 18.46
N GLU A 309 11.68 -2.59 19.19
CA GLU A 309 10.84 -2.10 20.31
C GLU A 309 9.74 -1.16 19.84
N ARG A 310 10.00 -0.39 18.78
CA ARG A 310 9.05 0.56 18.19
C ARG A 310 9.05 0.38 16.68
N SER A 311 7.90 0.49 16.03
CA SER A 311 7.76 0.32 14.58
C SER A 311 6.77 1.30 13.97
N LEU A 312 7.27 2.20 13.12
CA LEU A 312 6.51 3.21 12.40
C LEU A 312 6.37 2.77 10.94
N VAL A 313 5.15 2.64 10.44
CA VAL A 313 4.88 2.29 9.03
C VAL A 313 3.96 3.34 8.45
N GLY A 314 4.36 3.98 7.35
CA GLY A 314 3.57 5.04 6.73
C GLY A 314 4.41 6.05 5.97
N THR A 315 3.93 7.29 5.89
CA THR A 315 4.53 8.37 5.10
C THR A 315 5.05 9.47 6.02
N PHE A 316 6.36 9.60 6.14
CA PHE A 316 7.02 10.50 7.11
C PHE A 316 7.90 11.56 6.44
N ILE A 317 8.77 11.15 5.51
CA ILE A 317 9.55 12.04 4.63
C ILE A 317 9.38 11.55 3.20
N THR A 318 8.62 12.30 2.40
CA THR A 318 8.38 11.96 1.00
C THR A 318 9.46 12.52 0.08
N SER A 319 9.37 12.13 -1.19
CA SER A 319 9.97 12.76 -2.36
C SER A 319 8.82 12.94 -3.37
N LEU A 320 7.90 13.86 -3.08
CA LEU A 320 6.68 14.09 -3.87
C LEU A 320 5.88 12.79 -4.14
N ASP A 321 5.80 12.36 -5.40
CA ASP A 321 5.15 11.13 -5.87
C ASP A 321 6.14 9.96 -6.05
N GLY A 322 7.30 10.01 -5.39
CA GLY A 322 8.39 9.04 -5.54
C GLY A 322 7.92 7.59 -5.26
N PRO A 323 7.97 6.70 -6.27
CA PRO A 323 7.47 5.32 -6.15
C PRO A 323 8.53 4.44 -5.48
N GLY A 324 8.70 4.61 -4.17
CA GLY A 324 9.69 3.87 -3.42
C GLY A 324 9.47 3.93 -1.91
N PHE A 325 10.34 3.23 -1.19
CA PHE A 325 10.32 3.20 0.26
C PHE A 325 11.73 3.40 0.82
N SER A 326 11.81 3.74 2.10
CA SER A 326 13.04 3.69 2.87
C SER A 326 12.84 2.98 4.21
N VAL A 327 13.87 2.25 4.64
CA VAL A 327 13.92 1.60 5.95
C VAL A 327 14.93 2.36 6.81
N THR A 328 14.52 2.79 8.00
CA THR A 328 15.37 3.41 9.00
C THR A 328 15.38 2.58 10.28
N LEU A 329 16.57 2.32 10.82
CA LEU A 329 16.75 1.81 12.17
C LEU A 329 17.42 2.87 13.03
N LEU A 330 16.85 3.14 14.21
CA LEU A 330 17.45 3.95 15.27
C LEU A 330 17.76 3.05 16.47
N SER A 331 18.99 3.04 16.94
CA SER A 331 19.38 2.40 18.21
C SER A 331 18.61 2.98 19.39
N LEU A 332 18.10 2.12 20.27
CA LEU A 332 17.39 2.53 21.48
C LEU A 332 18.13 2.14 22.75
N ASP A 333 18.06 3.06 23.70
CA ASP A 333 18.24 2.87 25.13
C ASP A 333 16.97 3.36 25.85
N ASP A 334 16.91 3.23 27.18
CA ASP A 334 15.70 3.62 27.93
C ASP A 334 15.38 5.11 27.81
N GLU A 335 16.39 5.98 27.67
CA GLU A 335 16.16 7.42 27.51
C GLU A 335 15.55 7.73 26.13
N LEU A 336 16.11 7.18 25.05
CA LEU A 336 15.59 7.36 23.70
C LEU A 336 14.20 6.75 23.54
N THR A 337 13.95 5.55 24.10
CA THR A 337 12.63 4.93 24.12
C THR A 337 11.61 5.85 24.79
N ASN A 338 11.91 6.36 25.99
CA ASN A 338 11.01 7.26 26.71
C ASN A 338 10.77 8.59 25.97
N LEU A 339 11.79 9.13 25.28
CA LEU A 339 11.65 10.36 24.50
C LEU A 339 10.80 10.16 23.24
N LEU A 340 10.89 8.99 22.58
CA LEU A 340 10.01 8.64 21.47
C LEU A 340 8.55 8.49 21.92
N ASP A 341 8.33 7.86 23.07
CA ASP A 341 7.00 7.61 23.63
C ASP A 341 6.35 8.85 24.24
N ALA A 342 7.14 9.88 24.57
CA ALA A 342 6.61 11.11 25.16
C ALA A 342 5.49 11.71 24.28
N PRO A 343 4.44 12.30 24.87
CA PRO A 343 3.32 12.82 24.11
C PRO A 343 3.74 13.97 23.18
N THR A 344 3.05 14.12 22.06
CA THR A 344 3.18 15.25 21.16
C THR A 344 1.85 15.63 20.52
N THR A 345 1.68 16.92 20.19
CA THR A 345 0.54 17.40 19.41
C THR A 345 0.81 17.46 17.91
N ALA A 346 2.04 17.15 17.47
CA ALA A 346 2.40 17.16 16.06
C ALA A 346 1.53 16.17 15.26
N PRO A 347 0.79 16.62 14.23
CA PRO A 347 -0.21 15.81 13.55
C PRO A 347 0.37 14.62 12.77
N ALA A 348 1.61 14.73 12.29
CA ALA A 348 2.26 13.67 11.51
C ALA A 348 3.07 12.67 12.37
N TRP A 349 3.14 12.85 13.68
CA TRP A 349 3.71 11.84 14.57
C TRP A 349 2.61 10.85 14.98
N PRO A 350 2.79 9.53 14.77
CA PRO A 350 1.77 8.55 15.06
C PRO A 350 1.44 8.55 16.55
N ARG A 351 0.15 8.79 16.87
CA ARG A 351 -0.37 8.78 18.24
C ARG A 351 -0.52 7.33 18.71
N SER A 352 0.55 6.68 19.16
CA SER A 352 0.40 5.38 19.81
C SER A 352 -0.10 5.58 21.25
N ILE A 353 -1.35 5.19 21.50
CA ILE A 353 -2.00 5.25 22.82
C ILE A 353 -1.53 4.08 23.73
N HIS A 354 -0.85 3.08 23.15
CA HIS A 354 -0.40 1.89 23.86
C HIS A 354 1.11 1.67 23.67
N GLY A 355 1.74 1.05 24.66
CA GLY A 355 3.11 0.54 24.54
C GLY A 355 3.19 -0.36 23.30
N TRP A 356 4.10 -0.02 22.40
CA TRP A 356 4.18 -0.64 21.10
C TRP A 356 4.71 -2.05 21.31
N ALA A 357 3.97 -3.07 20.85
CA ALA A 357 4.43 -4.45 20.82
C ALA A 357 4.77 -4.78 19.36
N THR A 358 6.05 -4.93 19.04
CA THR A 358 6.53 -4.90 17.64
C THR A 358 7.58 -5.96 17.31
N ASP A 359 7.58 -7.10 17.99
CA ASP A 359 8.35 -8.25 17.52
C ASP A 359 7.47 -9.27 16.77
N ALA A 360 8.07 -10.00 15.83
CA ALA A 360 7.38 -11.02 15.02
C ALA A 360 6.74 -12.11 15.89
N GLU A 361 7.32 -12.39 17.06
CA GLU A 361 6.80 -13.37 18.01
C GLU A 361 5.47 -12.91 18.65
N SER A 362 5.31 -11.60 18.90
CA SER A 362 4.06 -11.01 19.38
C SER A 362 2.97 -10.98 18.31
N VAL A 363 3.35 -10.82 17.02
CA VAL A 363 2.42 -10.92 15.88
C VAL A 363 1.91 -12.35 15.72
N SER A 364 2.81 -13.34 15.68
CA SER A 364 2.43 -14.75 15.51
C SER A 364 1.55 -15.28 16.64
N LYS A 365 1.69 -14.75 17.87
CA LYS A 365 0.81 -15.08 19.01
C LYS A 365 -0.59 -14.46 18.91
N ARG A 366 -0.82 -13.50 18.00
CA ARG A 366 -2.10 -12.81 17.80
C ARG A 366 -2.83 -13.25 16.54
N GLU A 367 -2.20 -14.06 15.69
CA GLU A 367 -2.86 -14.66 14.54
C GLU A 367 -3.76 -15.81 14.98
N THR A 368 -5.03 -15.75 14.58
CA THR A 368 -5.99 -16.83 14.82
C THR A 368 -6.13 -17.67 13.55
N ILE A 369 -5.69 -18.92 13.61
CA ILE A 369 -5.95 -19.88 12.53
C ILE A 369 -7.35 -20.45 12.75
N VAL A 370 -8.29 -20.08 11.88
CA VAL A 370 -9.62 -20.71 11.86
C VAL A 370 -9.52 -22.01 11.09
N PRO A 371 -9.82 -23.18 11.70
CA PRO A 371 -9.83 -24.44 10.98
C PRO A 371 -10.89 -24.41 9.89
N VAL A 372 -10.51 -24.88 8.71
CA VAL A 372 -11.40 -25.00 7.56
C VAL A 372 -12.62 -25.85 7.93
N ALA A 373 -13.81 -25.24 7.91
CA ALA A 373 -15.06 -25.97 8.09
C ALA A 373 -15.17 -27.05 7.00
N LYS A 374 -15.33 -28.31 7.42
CA LYS A 374 -15.58 -29.44 6.51
C LYS A 374 -16.92 -29.21 5.80
N ALA A 375 -16.93 -29.37 4.48
CA ALA A 375 -18.16 -29.32 3.69
C ALA A 375 -19.19 -30.34 4.22
N ASN A 376 -20.48 -30.04 4.02
CA ASN A 376 -21.59 -30.87 4.47
C ASN A 376 -21.47 -32.30 3.89
N SER A 377 -21.43 -33.32 4.76
CA SER A 377 -21.11 -34.72 4.43
C SER A 377 -22.27 -35.52 3.82
N ARG A 378 -23.43 -34.90 3.54
CA ARG A 378 -24.58 -35.62 2.98
C ARG A 378 -24.27 -36.14 1.57
N GLU A 379 -24.31 -37.45 1.37
CA GLU A 379 -24.15 -38.06 0.04
C GLU A 379 -25.48 -38.21 -0.66
N THR A 380 -25.48 -38.05 -1.98
CA THR A 380 -26.66 -38.27 -2.84
C THR A 380 -26.89 -39.75 -3.18
N GLY A 381 -25.84 -40.57 -3.05
CA GLY A 381 -25.82 -41.98 -3.44
C GLY A 381 -25.48 -42.21 -4.92
N VAL A 382 -25.44 -41.16 -5.74
CA VAL A 382 -25.11 -41.23 -7.16
C VAL A 382 -23.61 -41.07 -7.35
N LYS A 383 -22.95 -42.11 -7.87
CA LYS A 383 -21.50 -42.17 -8.03
C LYS A 383 -21.06 -41.91 -9.46
N VAL A 384 -19.99 -41.13 -9.63
CA VAL A 384 -19.32 -40.86 -10.92
C VAL A 384 -17.83 -41.27 -10.85
N PRO A 385 -17.20 -41.71 -11.95
CA PRO A 385 -15.79 -42.08 -11.94
C PRO A 385 -14.90 -40.90 -11.56
N THR A 386 -14.00 -41.09 -10.59
CA THR A 386 -13.05 -40.04 -10.18
C THR A 386 -12.15 -39.60 -11.32
N SER A 387 -11.75 -40.55 -12.19
CA SER A 387 -10.95 -40.26 -13.38
C SER A 387 -11.66 -39.31 -14.34
N LEU A 388 -12.99 -39.44 -14.49
CA LEU A 388 -13.77 -38.52 -15.29
C LEU A 388 -13.76 -37.10 -14.69
N VAL A 389 -14.00 -36.99 -13.37
CA VAL A 389 -13.98 -35.69 -12.68
C VAL A 389 -12.62 -34.99 -12.87
N LYS A 390 -11.51 -35.72 -12.73
CA LYS A 390 -10.15 -35.19 -12.94
C LYS A 390 -9.95 -34.68 -14.37
N VAL A 391 -10.32 -35.48 -15.38
CA VAL A 391 -10.22 -35.08 -16.81
C VAL A 391 -11.03 -33.81 -17.10
N LEU A 392 -12.23 -33.69 -16.52
CA LEU A 392 -13.05 -32.49 -16.68
C LEU A 392 -12.40 -31.26 -16.05
N ILE A 393 -11.88 -31.37 -14.82
CA ILE A 393 -11.21 -30.28 -14.12
C ILE A 393 -9.95 -29.84 -14.87
N GLU A 394 -9.14 -30.78 -15.35
CA GLU A 394 -7.93 -30.49 -16.16
C GLU A 394 -8.27 -29.79 -17.48
N SER A 395 -9.40 -30.16 -18.10
CA SER A 395 -9.86 -29.53 -19.33
C SER A 395 -10.41 -28.11 -19.08
N VAL A 396 -11.15 -27.90 -17.98
CA VAL A 396 -11.55 -26.57 -17.52
C VAL A 396 -10.32 -25.71 -17.21
N ALA A 397 -9.33 -26.25 -16.49
CA ALA A 397 -8.08 -25.55 -16.21
C ALA A 397 -7.37 -25.08 -17.47
N ARG A 398 -7.29 -25.93 -18.52
CA ARG A 398 -6.70 -25.55 -19.81
C ARG A 398 -7.45 -24.39 -20.48
N THR A 399 -8.77 -24.50 -20.58
CA THR A 399 -9.61 -23.50 -21.27
C THR A 399 -9.63 -22.17 -20.54
N THR A 400 -9.78 -22.18 -19.21
CA THR A 400 -9.73 -20.95 -18.41
C THR A 400 -8.35 -20.29 -18.45
N THR A 401 -7.26 -21.07 -18.41
CA THR A 401 -5.89 -20.53 -18.55
C THR A 401 -5.68 -19.88 -19.92
N ARG A 402 -6.21 -20.49 -20.99
CA ARG A 402 -6.13 -19.95 -22.35
C ARG A 402 -6.89 -18.64 -22.49
N ASP A 403 -8.09 -18.56 -21.91
CA ASP A 403 -9.02 -17.45 -22.13
C ASP A 403 -8.84 -16.30 -21.14
N GLU A 404 -8.19 -16.53 -19.99
CA GLU A 404 -7.99 -15.54 -18.92
C GLU A 404 -7.49 -14.19 -19.44
N PRO A 405 -6.40 -14.08 -20.24
CA PRO A 405 -5.86 -12.78 -20.62
C PRO A 405 -6.85 -11.93 -21.39
N LYS A 406 -7.70 -12.57 -22.20
CA LYS A 406 -8.74 -11.91 -22.99
C LYS A 406 -9.91 -11.47 -22.13
N ILE A 407 -10.34 -12.32 -21.19
CA ILE A 407 -11.44 -12.00 -20.27
C ILE A 407 -11.04 -10.81 -19.38
N THR A 408 -9.83 -10.85 -18.79
CA THR A 408 -9.25 -9.76 -17.98
C THR A 408 -9.07 -8.48 -18.80
N GLY A 409 -8.63 -8.60 -20.05
CA GLY A 409 -8.52 -7.46 -20.97
C GLY A 409 -9.87 -6.75 -21.21
N TYR A 410 -10.94 -7.49 -21.50
CA TYR A 410 -12.27 -6.90 -21.66
C TYR A 410 -12.84 -6.35 -20.34
N ASP A 411 -12.55 -6.99 -19.22
CA ASP A 411 -12.96 -6.49 -17.91
C ASP A 411 -12.19 -5.23 -17.50
N THR A 412 -10.97 -5.02 -17.98
CA THR A 412 -10.25 -3.75 -17.76
C THR A 412 -10.95 -2.58 -18.46
N LEU A 413 -11.62 -2.86 -19.59
CA LEU A 413 -12.39 -1.86 -20.33
C LEU A 413 -13.77 -1.61 -19.71
N ALA A 414 -14.45 -2.68 -19.28
CA ALA A 414 -15.83 -2.64 -18.79
C ALA A 414 -16.00 -2.63 -17.26
N GLY A 415 -14.95 -2.92 -16.49
CA GLY A 415 -15.02 -3.22 -15.07
C GLY A 415 -13.75 -2.82 -14.32
N ASP A 416 -13.31 -3.65 -13.38
CA ASP A 416 -12.09 -3.48 -12.58
C ASP A 416 -10.90 -4.30 -13.06
N GLY A 417 -11.08 -5.12 -14.11
CA GLY A 417 -9.98 -5.82 -14.77
C GLY A 417 -9.47 -7.03 -13.98
N ASP A 418 -10.36 -7.73 -13.26
CA ASP A 418 -10.00 -8.90 -12.46
C ASP A 418 -10.83 -10.16 -12.79
N CYS A 419 -11.82 -10.06 -13.69
CA CYS A 419 -12.77 -11.15 -13.91
C CYS A 419 -12.11 -12.45 -14.39
N GLY A 420 -11.15 -12.37 -15.31
CA GLY A 420 -10.42 -13.53 -15.82
C GLY A 420 -9.51 -14.12 -14.75
N GLU A 421 -8.72 -13.29 -14.08
CA GLU A 421 -7.83 -13.70 -12.98
C GLU A 421 -8.62 -14.35 -11.83
N THR A 422 -9.78 -13.80 -11.47
CA THR A 422 -10.68 -14.35 -10.46
C THR A 422 -11.18 -15.75 -10.84
N LEU A 423 -11.55 -15.95 -12.11
CA LEU A 423 -11.97 -17.25 -12.61
C LEU A 423 -10.80 -18.25 -12.59
N LEU A 424 -9.64 -17.85 -13.10
CA LEU A 424 -8.44 -18.69 -13.12
C LEU A 424 -8.00 -19.07 -11.71
N ASN A 425 -8.04 -18.15 -10.75
CA ASN A 425 -7.72 -18.41 -9.34
C ASN A 425 -8.65 -19.46 -8.72
N GLY A 426 -9.94 -19.44 -9.06
CA GLY A 426 -10.89 -20.49 -8.66
C GLY A 426 -10.50 -21.88 -9.15
N VAL A 427 -9.92 -21.99 -10.34
CA VAL A 427 -9.60 -23.26 -10.99
C VAL A 427 -8.19 -23.76 -10.68
N THR A 428 -7.16 -22.93 -10.89
CA THR A 428 -5.73 -23.28 -10.83
C THR A 428 -4.93 -22.46 -9.81
N GLY A 429 -5.58 -21.60 -9.01
CA GLY A 429 -4.91 -20.64 -8.13
C GLY A 429 -3.89 -21.25 -7.16
N THR A 430 -2.99 -20.39 -6.67
CA THR A 430 -1.92 -20.76 -5.73
C THR A 430 -2.43 -21.11 -4.33
N SER A 431 -3.65 -20.67 -3.99
CA SER A 431 -4.36 -21.08 -2.77
C SER A 431 -4.48 -22.61 -2.68
N PRO A 432 -4.43 -23.22 -1.48
CA PRO A 432 -4.76 -24.64 -1.29
C PRO A 432 -6.19 -25.00 -1.69
N ALA A 433 -7.07 -24.01 -1.88
CA ALA A 433 -8.49 -24.20 -2.13
C ALA A 433 -8.90 -24.15 -3.62
N SER A 434 -7.96 -24.16 -4.57
CA SER A 434 -8.28 -24.19 -6.01
C SER A 434 -8.83 -25.55 -6.46
N LEU A 435 -9.61 -25.55 -7.55
CA LEU A 435 -10.35 -26.75 -7.98
C LEU A 435 -9.44 -27.92 -8.35
N VAL A 436 -8.31 -27.65 -9.02
CA VAL A 436 -7.32 -28.68 -9.35
C VAL A 436 -6.79 -29.34 -8.07
N LYS A 437 -6.34 -28.55 -7.09
CA LYS A 437 -5.75 -29.06 -5.84
C LYS A 437 -6.76 -29.81 -4.97
N GLU A 438 -8.01 -29.34 -4.95
CA GLU A 438 -9.09 -29.97 -4.19
C GLU A 438 -9.29 -31.44 -4.60
N PHE A 439 -9.23 -31.75 -5.90
CA PHE A 439 -9.48 -33.10 -6.42
C PHE A 439 -8.20 -33.89 -6.79
N GLU A 440 -7.03 -33.26 -6.81
CA GLU A 440 -5.75 -33.88 -7.20
C GLU A 440 -5.46 -35.17 -6.42
N ASN A 441 -5.64 -35.11 -5.09
CA ASN A 441 -5.28 -36.20 -4.17
C ASN A 441 -6.40 -37.21 -3.89
N ASP A 442 -7.55 -37.13 -4.59
CA ASP A 442 -8.61 -38.12 -4.44
C ASP A 442 -8.17 -39.49 -4.99
N SER A 443 -8.16 -40.49 -4.09
CA SER A 443 -7.78 -41.88 -4.36
C SER A 443 -8.96 -42.83 -4.51
N ALA A 444 -10.19 -42.38 -4.23
CA ALA A 444 -11.39 -43.17 -4.42
C ALA A 444 -11.63 -43.47 -5.91
N VAL A 445 -12.17 -44.66 -6.22
CA VAL A 445 -12.51 -45.05 -7.61
C VAL A 445 -13.67 -44.23 -8.18
N SER A 446 -14.61 -43.87 -7.31
CA SER A 446 -15.77 -43.05 -7.66
C SER A 446 -16.08 -42.04 -6.57
N LEU A 447 -16.67 -40.91 -6.96
CA LEU A 447 -17.09 -39.83 -6.09
C LEU A 447 -18.60 -39.68 -6.11
N ASP A 448 -19.19 -39.24 -5.00
CA ASP A 448 -20.60 -38.82 -4.97
C ASP A 448 -20.76 -37.51 -5.75
N ILE A 449 -21.68 -37.48 -6.72
CA ILE A 449 -21.87 -36.32 -7.58
C ILE A 449 -22.28 -35.07 -6.79
N GLY A 450 -23.09 -35.20 -5.74
CA GLY A 450 -23.42 -34.09 -4.86
C GLY A 450 -22.20 -33.54 -4.12
N GLN A 451 -21.28 -34.42 -3.69
CA GLN A 451 -20.00 -33.99 -3.12
C GLN A 451 -19.11 -33.27 -4.14
N VAL A 452 -19.09 -33.70 -5.41
CA VAL A 452 -18.36 -32.99 -6.46
C VAL A 452 -18.86 -31.54 -6.59
N PHE A 453 -20.19 -31.34 -6.66
CA PHE A 453 -20.76 -29.99 -6.73
C PHE A 453 -20.50 -29.16 -5.46
N ARG A 454 -20.65 -29.71 -4.25
CA ARG A 454 -20.41 -28.97 -2.99
C ARG A 454 -18.96 -28.57 -2.80
N ARG A 455 -18.02 -29.47 -3.14
CA ARG A 455 -16.59 -29.18 -3.07
C ARG A 455 -16.22 -28.10 -4.08
N THR A 456 -16.73 -28.18 -5.31
CA THR A 456 -16.59 -27.13 -6.33
C THR A 456 -17.18 -25.79 -5.85
N ALA A 457 -18.36 -25.79 -5.22
CA ALA A 457 -18.98 -24.59 -4.67
C ALA A 457 -18.14 -23.96 -3.55
N THR A 458 -17.59 -24.79 -2.66
CA THR A 458 -16.71 -24.35 -1.56
C THR A 458 -15.39 -23.77 -2.08
N THR A 459 -14.84 -24.37 -3.13
CA THR A 459 -13.69 -23.84 -3.86
C THR A 459 -14.01 -22.48 -4.48
N ALA A 460 -15.14 -22.34 -5.17
CA ALA A 460 -15.55 -21.08 -5.76
C ALA A 460 -15.72 -19.99 -4.69
N GLU A 461 -16.38 -20.31 -3.56
CA GLU A 461 -16.56 -19.38 -2.44
C GLU A 461 -15.24 -18.88 -1.83
N ARG A 462 -14.23 -19.75 -1.75
CA ARG A 462 -12.97 -19.44 -1.04
C ARG A 462 -11.87 -18.89 -1.93
N SER A 463 -11.88 -19.26 -3.21
CA SER A 463 -10.78 -18.98 -4.13
C SER A 463 -11.16 -17.95 -5.19
N MET A 464 -12.45 -17.63 -5.34
CA MET A 464 -12.92 -16.57 -6.23
C MET A 464 -13.44 -15.39 -5.40
N GLY A 465 -12.90 -14.21 -5.64
CA GLY A 465 -13.35 -12.99 -5.00
C GLY A 465 -14.69 -12.47 -5.55
N GLY A 466 -15.26 -11.50 -4.85
CA GLY A 466 -16.34 -10.65 -5.35
C GLY A 466 -17.64 -11.39 -5.70
N THR A 467 -18.36 -10.83 -6.67
CA THR A 467 -19.72 -11.29 -7.04
C THR A 467 -19.69 -12.64 -7.77
N SER A 468 -18.65 -12.91 -8.57
CA SER A 468 -18.52 -14.15 -9.33
C SER A 468 -18.42 -15.38 -8.42
N GLY A 469 -17.57 -15.34 -7.39
CA GLY A 469 -17.47 -16.43 -6.41
C GLY A 469 -18.80 -16.75 -5.73
N ALA A 470 -19.54 -15.73 -5.31
CA ALA A 470 -20.86 -15.91 -4.70
C ALA A 470 -21.88 -16.52 -5.69
N ILE A 471 -21.91 -16.06 -6.94
CA ILE A 471 -22.84 -16.59 -7.95
C ILE A 471 -22.57 -18.08 -8.22
N TYR A 472 -21.32 -18.46 -8.47
CA TYR A 472 -20.97 -19.87 -8.69
C TYR A 472 -21.25 -20.72 -7.45
N ALA A 473 -20.91 -20.24 -6.26
CA ALA A 473 -21.15 -20.97 -5.01
C ALA A 473 -22.65 -21.19 -4.74
N ILE A 474 -23.49 -20.17 -4.93
CA ILE A 474 -24.94 -20.29 -4.78
C ILE A 474 -25.51 -21.30 -5.77
N PHE A 475 -25.16 -21.17 -7.07
CA PHE A 475 -25.63 -22.05 -8.12
C PHE A 475 -25.26 -23.51 -7.86
N LEU A 476 -23.97 -23.79 -7.62
CA LEU A 476 -23.46 -25.15 -7.44
C LEU A 476 -24.00 -25.80 -6.15
N ASN A 477 -24.15 -25.05 -5.05
CA ASN A 477 -24.79 -25.56 -3.84
C ASN A 477 -26.28 -25.87 -4.06
N ALA A 478 -27.00 -25.02 -4.80
CA ALA A 478 -28.40 -25.27 -5.13
C ALA A 478 -28.56 -26.53 -5.99
N VAL A 479 -27.67 -26.73 -6.98
CA VAL A 479 -27.61 -27.98 -7.77
C VAL A 479 -27.36 -29.19 -6.85
N ALA A 480 -26.38 -29.11 -5.94
CA ALA A 480 -26.07 -30.22 -5.02
C ALA A 480 -27.22 -30.55 -4.06
N ASN A 481 -27.97 -29.55 -3.62
CA ASN A 481 -29.15 -29.74 -2.77
C ASN A 481 -30.28 -30.40 -3.56
N ARG A 482 -30.54 -29.96 -4.79
CA ARG A 482 -31.58 -30.57 -5.62
C ARG A 482 -31.23 -32.01 -6.01
N LEU A 483 -29.96 -32.31 -6.28
CA LEU A 483 -29.51 -33.69 -6.53
C LEU A 483 -29.87 -34.62 -5.37
N LEU A 484 -29.73 -34.17 -4.12
CA LEU A 484 -30.07 -34.96 -2.94
C LEU A 484 -31.59 -35.22 -2.81
N GLU A 485 -32.41 -34.22 -3.15
CA GLU A 485 -33.86 -34.35 -3.15
C GLU A 485 -34.33 -35.31 -4.25
N LEU A 486 -33.82 -35.12 -5.48
CA LEU A 486 -34.17 -35.93 -6.64
C LEU A 486 -33.83 -37.41 -6.45
N THR A 487 -32.70 -37.74 -5.82
CA THR A 487 -32.35 -39.15 -5.58
C THR A 487 -33.27 -39.82 -4.55
N THR A 488 -33.96 -39.03 -3.73
CA THR A 488 -35.01 -39.51 -2.83
C THR A 488 -36.36 -39.63 -3.54
N GLU A 489 -36.71 -38.67 -4.39
CA GLU A 489 -37.99 -38.60 -5.12
C GLU A 489 -38.05 -39.58 -6.31
N SER A 490 -36.94 -39.80 -7.02
CA SER A 490 -36.90 -40.52 -8.30
C SER A 490 -35.55 -41.26 -8.47
N PRO A 491 -35.32 -42.35 -7.72
CA PRO A 491 -34.03 -43.04 -7.66
C PRO A 491 -33.61 -43.73 -8.97
N SER A 492 -34.53 -43.89 -9.93
CA SER A 492 -34.29 -44.62 -11.18
C SER A 492 -33.76 -43.76 -12.34
N LEU A 493 -33.54 -42.46 -12.12
CA LEU A 493 -33.00 -41.57 -13.16
C LEU A 493 -31.53 -41.89 -13.46
N THR A 494 -31.12 -41.65 -14.69
CA THR A 494 -29.72 -41.65 -15.10
C THR A 494 -28.99 -40.43 -14.52
N VAL A 495 -27.65 -40.51 -14.46
CA VAL A 495 -26.81 -39.36 -14.03
C VAL A 495 -27.09 -38.12 -14.89
N SER A 496 -27.32 -38.28 -16.19
CA SER A 496 -27.62 -37.16 -17.08
C SER A 496 -28.97 -36.51 -16.73
N GLU A 497 -30.02 -37.31 -16.51
CA GLU A 497 -31.35 -36.81 -16.12
C GLU A 497 -31.32 -36.11 -14.75
N PHE A 498 -30.56 -36.65 -13.79
CA PHE A 498 -30.34 -35.99 -12.50
C PHE A 498 -29.70 -34.61 -12.68
N ILE A 499 -28.63 -34.51 -13.49
CA ILE A 499 -27.95 -33.22 -13.75
C ILE A 499 -28.88 -32.26 -14.49
N GLN A 500 -29.62 -32.71 -15.51
CA GLN A 500 -30.55 -31.87 -16.28
C GLN A 500 -31.61 -31.20 -15.40
N GLN A 501 -32.23 -31.96 -14.50
CA GLN A 501 -33.23 -31.42 -13.57
C GLN A 501 -32.60 -30.55 -12.48
N ALA A 502 -31.46 -30.95 -11.94
CA ALA A 502 -30.79 -30.21 -10.88
C ALA A 502 -30.23 -28.86 -11.35
N LEU A 503 -29.73 -28.76 -12.58
CA LEU A 503 -29.25 -27.49 -13.16
C LEU A 503 -30.37 -26.45 -13.29
N GLN A 504 -31.57 -26.84 -13.73
CA GLN A 504 -32.70 -25.93 -13.84
C GLN A 504 -33.11 -25.39 -12.46
N SER A 505 -33.25 -26.26 -11.46
CA SER A 505 -33.56 -25.80 -10.10
C SER A 505 -32.44 -24.96 -9.49
N GLY A 506 -31.17 -25.30 -9.77
CA GLY A 506 -30.02 -24.49 -9.35
C GLY A 506 -30.06 -23.08 -9.93
N LEU A 507 -30.46 -22.95 -11.20
CA LEU A 507 -30.63 -21.66 -11.85
C LEU A 507 -31.79 -20.87 -11.26
N ASP A 508 -32.93 -21.53 -11.01
CA ASP A 508 -34.10 -20.89 -10.41
C ASP A 508 -33.77 -20.33 -9.02
N GLU A 509 -33.05 -21.10 -8.20
CA GLU A 509 -32.64 -20.67 -6.86
C GLU A 509 -31.61 -19.53 -6.92
N LEU A 510 -30.61 -19.60 -7.82
CA LEU A 510 -29.70 -18.47 -8.06
C LEU A 510 -30.49 -17.20 -8.43
N CYS A 511 -31.49 -17.31 -9.31
CA CYS A 511 -32.32 -16.19 -9.74
C CYS A 511 -33.16 -15.56 -8.61
N ARG A 512 -33.29 -16.20 -7.44
CA ARG A 512 -33.91 -15.60 -6.25
C ARG A 512 -32.96 -14.66 -5.52
N TYR A 513 -31.65 -14.94 -5.55
CA TYR A 513 -30.63 -14.16 -4.86
C TYR A 513 -29.98 -13.08 -5.74
N THR A 514 -30.16 -13.15 -7.06
CA THR A 514 -29.68 -12.11 -8.00
C THR A 514 -30.79 -11.56 -8.88
N PRO A 515 -30.85 -10.24 -9.12
CA PRO A 515 -31.73 -9.64 -10.12
C PRO A 515 -31.24 -9.84 -11.56
N ALA A 516 -30.03 -10.41 -11.76
CA ALA A 516 -29.45 -10.59 -13.09
C ALA A 516 -30.27 -11.57 -13.95
N ARG A 517 -30.54 -11.17 -15.20
CA ARG A 517 -31.32 -11.92 -16.20
C ARG A 517 -30.66 -11.75 -17.57
N ILE A 518 -31.14 -12.52 -18.56
CA ILE A 518 -30.76 -12.29 -19.96
C ILE A 518 -31.09 -10.83 -20.32
N GLY A 519 -30.16 -10.15 -20.99
CA GLY A 519 -30.22 -8.75 -21.36
C GLY A 519 -29.57 -7.80 -20.36
N HIS A 520 -29.07 -8.28 -19.21
CA HIS A 520 -28.45 -7.41 -18.20
C HIS A 520 -26.94 -7.23 -18.36
N ARG A 521 -26.32 -7.90 -19.35
CA ARG A 521 -24.87 -7.90 -19.61
C ARG A 521 -24.09 -8.42 -18.40
N THR A 522 -24.32 -9.69 -18.09
CA THR A 522 -23.67 -10.41 -16.98
C THR A 522 -23.43 -11.85 -17.40
N LEU A 523 -22.75 -12.63 -16.55
CA LEU A 523 -22.59 -14.07 -16.75
C LEU A 523 -23.92 -14.84 -16.98
N MET A 524 -25.04 -14.30 -16.49
CA MET A 524 -26.37 -14.90 -16.67
C MET A 524 -26.81 -14.96 -18.13
N ASP A 525 -26.27 -14.09 -18.99
CA ASP A 525 -26.52 -14.09 -20.42
C ASP A 525 -25.97 -15.35 -21.10
N ALA A 526 -24.94 -15.99 -20.55
CA ALA A 526 -24.46 -17.30 -21.01
C ALA A 526 -25.07 -18.46 -20.20
N LEU A 527 -25.19 -18.32 -18.88
CA LEU A 527 -25.64 -19.39 -17.99
C LEU A 527 -27.12 -19.75 -18.20
N ILE A 528 -28.01 -18.77 -18.36
CA ILE A 528 -29.45 -19.04 -18.52
C ILE A 528 -29.72 -19.80 -19.83
N PRO A 529 -29.23 -19.37 -21.02
CA PRO A 529 -29.44 -20.13 -22.25
C PRO A 529 -28.83 -21.53 -22.20
N PHE A 530 -27.65 -21.69 -21.58
CA PHE A 530 -27.03 -23.00 -21.38
C PHE A 530 -27.95 -23.96 -20.63
N VAL A 531 -28.36 -23.58 -19.41
CA VAL A 531 -29.17 -24.44 -18.54
C VAL A 531 -30.51 -24.77 -19.21
N LYS A 532 -31.20 -23.76 -19.76
CA LYS A 532 -32.49 -23.99 -20.43
C LYS A 532 -32.38 -24.97 -21.59
N ASN A 533 -31.34 -24.85 -22.42
CA ASN A 533 -31.21 -25.74 -23.57
C ASN A 533 -30.77 -27.15 -23.14
N TYR A 534 -29.81 -27.26 -22.21
CA TYR A 534 -29.36 -28.56 -21.70
C TYR A 534 -30.49 -29.34 -21.02
N SER A 535 -31.38 -28.67 -20.29
CA SER A 535 -32.55 -29.30 -19.66
C SER A 535 -33.63 -29.77 -20.66
N LEU A 536 -33.58 -29.35 -21.93
CA LEU A 536 -34.53 -29.78 -22.97
C LEU A 536 -34.06 -31.01 -23.73
N ASP A 537 -32.78 -31.05 -24.13
CA ASP A 537 -32.27 -32.06 -25.06
C ASP A 537 -31.10 -32.90 -24.51
N GLY A 538 -30.56 -32.56 -23.34
CA GLY A 538 -29.39 -33.20 -22.73
C GLY A 538 -28.10 -33.04 -23.53
N SER A 539 -28.09 -32.24 -24.61
CA SER A 539 -26.97 -32.08 -25.53
C SER A 539 -26.06 -30.97 -25.05
N LEU A 540 -24.93 -31.35 -24.46
CA LEU A 540 -23.96 -30.38 -23.95
C LEU A 540 -23.41 -29.46 -25.06
N ARG A 541 -23.21 -29.99 -26.28
CA ARG A 541 -22.76 -29.19 -27.43
C ARG A 541 -23.80 -28.17 -27.88
N ALA A 542 -25.08 -28.55 -27.93
CA ALA A 542 -26.15 -27.62 -28.29
C ALA A 542 -26.31 -26.55 -27.20
N ALA A 543 -26.26 -26.93 -25.92
CA ALA A 543 -26.32 -26.00 -24.81
C ALA A 543 -25.14 -25.02 -24.80
N LEU A 544 -23.91 -25.50 -25.05
CA LEU A 544 -22.73 -24.64 -25.19
C LEU A 544 -22.87 -23.64 -26.35
N ALA A 545 -23.46 -24.05 -27.49
CA ALA A 545 -23.71 -23.15 -28.60
C ALA A 545 -24.65 -22.00 -28.21
N GLU A 546 -25.70 -22.27 -27.43
CA GLU A 546 -26.58 -21.22 -26.90
C GLU A 546 -25.90 -20.33 -25.86
N ALA A 547 -25.03 -20.90 -25.02
CA ALA A 547 -24.21 -20.12 -24.09
C ALA A 547 -23.30 -19.12 -24.83
N ARG A 548 -22.66 -19.56 -25.92
CA ARG A 548 -21.82 -18.72 -26.80
C ARG A 548 -22.61 -17.59 -27.44
N LYS A 549 -23.81 -17.90 -27.98
CA LYS A 549 -24.70 -16.88 -28.54
C LYS A 549 -25.11 -15.86 -27.48
N GLY A 550 -25.43 -16.34 -26.28
CA GLY A 550 -25.74 -15.52 -25.12
C GLY A 550 -24.61 -14.56 -24.78
N ALA A 551 -23.39 -15.08 -24.56
CA ALA A 551 -22.20 -14.27 -24.29
C ALA A 551 -21.93 -13.25 -25.40
N GLU A 552 -21.98 -13.66 -26.67
CA GLU A 552 -21.71 -12.76 -27.80
C GLU A 552 -22.79 -11.67 -27.95
N SER A 553 -24.05 -11.97 -27.63
CA SER A 553 -25.13 -10.98 -27.70
C SER A 553 -24.92 -9.79 -26.77
N THR A 554 -24.12 -9.96 -25.71
CA THR A 554 -23.81 -8.90 -24.75
C THR A 554 -22.90 -7.80 -25.30
N ARG A 555 -22.27 -8.03 -26.47
CA ARG A 555 -21.26 -7.14 -27.07
C ARG A 555 -21.70 -5.68 -27.15
N GLN A 556 -22.96 -5.46 -27.49
CA GLN A 556 -23.55 -4.13 -27.70
C GLN A 556 -24.65 -3.82 -26.69
N MET A 557 -24.76 -4.60 -25.62
CA MET A 557 -25.75 -4.36 -24.59
C MET A 557 -25.34 -3.22 -23.68
N VAL A 558 -26.33 -2.40 -23.30
CA VAL A 558 -26.17 -1.47 -22.20
C VAL A 558 -26.20 -2.25 -20.91
N ALA A 559 -25.14 -2.15 -20.11
CA ALA A 559 -25.07 -2.86 -18.84
C ALA A 559 -26.12 -2.33 -17.87
N ALA A 560 -27.03 -3.22 -17.43
CA ALA A 560 -28.04 -2.89 -16.42
C ALA A 560 -27.53 -3.14 -14.99
N LEU A 561 -26.52 -4.01 -14.84
CA LEU A 561 -25.97 -4.44 -13.57
C LEU A 561 -24.44 -4.58 -13.67
N GLY A 562 -23.78 -4.76 -12.53
CA GLY A 562 -22.33 -4.92 -12.45
C GLY A 562 -21.56 -3.63 -12.68
N ARG A 563 -20.23 -3.72 -12.67
CA ARG A 563 -19.35 -2.53 -12.81
C ARG A 563 -19.46 -1.86 -14.17
N ALA A 564 -19.80 -2.62 -15.20
CA ALA A 564 -20.06 -2.12 -16.55
C ALA A 564 -21.19 -1.08 -16.62
N SER A 565 -22.10 -1.03 -15.64
CA SER A 565 -23.14 0.00 -15.57
C SER A 565 -22.61 1.41 -15.27
N TYR A 566 -21.38 1.55 -14.76
CA TYR A 566 -20.75 2.84 -14.45
C TYR A 566 -19.84 3.39 -15.57
N VAL A 567 -19.60 2.62 -16.63
CA VAL A 567 -18.69 2.99 -17.71
C VAL A 567 -19.48 3.60 -18.87
N GLY A 568 -19.01 4.76 -19.39
CA GLY A 568 -19.65 5.44 -20.53
C GLY A 568 -19.62 4.58 -21.79
N GLN A 569 -20.72 4.60 -22.56
CA GLN A 569 -20.89 3.74 -23.76
C GLN A 569 -19.80 3.97 -24.82
N ASP A 570 -19.35 5.23 -24.95
CA ASP A 570 -18.34 5.66 -25.93
C ASP A 570 -17.02 4.87 -25.85
N ARG A 571 -16.68 4.31 -24.68
CA ARG A 571 -15.46 3.49 -24.48
C ARG A 571 -15.51 2.14 -25.20
N PHE A 572 -16.70 1.67 -25.59
CA PHE A 572 -16.90 0.35 -26.19
C PHE A 572 -17.02 0.41 -27.72
N ASP A 573 -17.26 1.60 -28.29
CA ASP A 573 -17.52 1.78 -29.71
C ASP A 573 -16.25 1.64 -30.58
N GLU A 574 -15.07 1.94 -30.03
CA GLU A 574 -13.79 1.84 -30.75
C GLU A 574 -13.44 0.39 -31.15
N GLU A 575 -13.98 -0.63 -30.46
CA GLU A 575 -13.78 -2.06 -30.78
C GLU A 575 -15.03 -2.74 -31.39
N GLY A 576 -16.07 -1.98 -31.76
CA GLY A 576 -17.34 -2.55 -32.25
C GLY A 576 -18.19 -3.22 -31.16
N GLY A 577 -17.92 -2.88 -29.90
CA GLY A 577 -18.47 -3.47 -28.68
C GLY A 577 -17.64 -4.65 -28.16
N ILE A 578 -17.71 -4.90 -26.85
CA ILE A 578 -17.01 -6.03 -26.19
C ILE A 578 -18.01 -6.90 -25.40
N PRO A 579 -17.94 -8.23 -25.52
CA PRO A 579 -18.80 -9.14 -24.77
C PRO A 579 -18.49 -9.06 -23.27
N ASP A 580 -19.50 -9.39 -22.45
CA ASP A 580 -19.39 -9.45 -21.00
C ASP A 580 -18.32 -10.46 -20.56
N PRO A 581 -17.32 -10.04 -19.77
CA PRO A 581 -16.27 -10.92 -19.27
C PRO A 581 -16.81 -12.10 -18.46
N GLY A 582 -17.84 -11.89 -17.65
CA GLY A 582 -18.46 -12.95 -16.87
C GLY A 582 -19.13 -14.01 -17.74
N ALA A 583 -19.82 -13.59 -18.81
CA ALA A 583 -20.45 -14.49 -19.78
C ALA A 583 -19.41 -15.30 -20.56
N LEU A 584 -18.31 -14.66 -20.97
CA LEU A 584 -17.18 -15.38 -21.55
C LEU A 584 -16.54 -16.37 -20.58
N GLY A 585 -16.43 -16.01 -19.30
CA GLY A 585 -15.95 -16.91 -18.25
C GLY A 585 -16.80 -18.18 -18.14
N VAL A 586 -18.13 -18.04 -18.15
CA VAL A 586 -19.05 -19.20 -18.20
C VAL A 586 -18.81 -20.05 -19.45
N VAL A 587 -18.70 -19.42 -20.63
CA VAL A 587 -18.41 -20.14 -21.87
C VAL A 587 -17.10 -20.92 -21.78
N SER A 588 -16.03 -20.31 -21.24
CA SER A 588 -14.72 -20.96 -21.08
C SER A 588 -14.81 -22.22 -20.22
N ILE A 589 -15.51 -22.16 -19.08
CA ILE A 589 -15.75 -23.35 -18.23
C ILE A 589 -16.51 -24.43 -19.01
N LEU A 590 -17.59 -24.06 -19.70
CA LEU A 590 -18.45 -25.00 -20.43
C LEU A 590 -17.71 -25.66 -21.61
N GLU A 591 -16.82 -24.93 -22.28
CA GLU A 591 -15.91 -25.49 -23.29
C GLU A 591 -15.02 -26.56 -22.70
N GLY A 592 -14.38 -26.27 -21.56
CA GLY A 592 -13.55 -27.25 -20.87
C GLY A 592 -14.29 -28.53 -20.53
N LEU A 593 -15.55 -28.41 -20.05
CA LEU A 593 -16.41 -29.56 -19.76
C LEU A 593 -16.73 -30.38 -21.03
N CYS A 594 -17.07 -29.72 -22.14
CA CYS A 594 -17.28 -30.38 -23.44
C CYS A 594 -16.03 -31.14 -23.89
N ASP A 595 -14.89 -30.46 -23.93
CA ASP A 595 -13.61 -31.02 -24.40
C ASP A 595 -13.18 -32.24 -23.56
N GLY A 596 -13.39 -32.18 -22.24
CA GLY A 596 -13.05 -33.27 -21.33
C GLY A 596 -13.94 -34.51 -21.53
N LEU A 597 -15.23 -34.32 -21.84
CA LEU A 597 -16.13 -35.44 -22.18
C LEU A 597 -15.79 -36.06 -23.54
N ASP A 598 -15.44 -35.24 -24.53
CA ASP A 598 -15.05 -35.70 -25.87
C ASP A 598 -13.71 -36.47 -25.87
N THR A 599 -12.77 -36.10 -24.99
CA THR A 599 -11.47 -36.78 -24.83
C THR A 599 -11.61 -38.25 -24.40
N ARG A 600 -12.76 -38.65 -23.84
CA ARG A 600 -13.06 -40.05 -23.46
C ARG A 600 -13.82 -40.84 -24.54
N ALA A 601 -14.37 -40.15 -25.55
CA ALA A 601 -15.10 -40.78 -26.65
C ALA A 601 -14.18 -41.34 -27.75
N ASN A 602 -12.88 -40.98 -27.69
CA ASN A 602 -11.77 -41.58 -28.43
C ASN A 602 -10.92 -42.44 -27.49
#